data_AF-A0A7D9LPN2-F1
#
_entry.id   AF-A0A7D9LPN2-F1
#
_cell.length_a   1.000
_cell.length_b   1.000
_cell.length_c   1.000
_cell.angle_alpha   90.00
_cell.angle_beta   90.00
_cell.angle_gamma   90.00
#
_symmetry.space_group_name_H-M   'P 1'
#
loop_
_entity.id
_entity.type
_entity.pdbx_description
1 polymer ?
#
loop_
_entity_poly.entity_id
_entity_poly.type
_entity_poly.pdbx_seq_one_letter_code
_entity_poly.pdbx_strand_id
1 'polypeptide(L)'
;MAWNNGHTIEQNLQRCYELDFDWDLIPHKLQHVCEIFGKRMKQQKTTVLFALLTAVSFVLGHASVTVKDGWEEPVVVWLAVVLKTGRCKSALHHFLENLIEKVHNNVPSATKGENGISLSPGTMLLPHCTWEKFGDILANNGGRIYGLFDELVSFFSTMNMYSSSKSTVQDNREYQDFLKMFTGKAKNRETITGNANFNMRQTSFTLLGFTQPQTALPIIHNAKGFTSRILWYFPNPIFRRLADSELTEDEKDACEQWEQNLVEFLTNLYIDGEKTFSKTEVGKIVDVKVEREQYIFSPEAKSLFAQIHDNWEMNVCKKFQSDVLLS
;
A
#
# COMPACT_ATOMS: atom_id res chain seq x y z
N MET A 1 -37.47 2.85 -4.64
CA MET A 1 -37.16 3.68 -5.83
C MET A 1 -35.98 3.04 -6.53
N ALA A 2 -36.18 2.51 -7.73
CA ALA A 2 -35.10 1.90 -8.51
C ALA A 2 -34.14 3.01 -8.95
N TRP A 3 -32.93 3.01 -8.40
CA TRP A 3 -31.88 3.91 -8.84
C TRP A 3 -31.41 3.47 -10.24
N ASN A 4 -31.49 4.37 -11.21
CA ASN A 4 -30.81 4.25 -12.50
C ASN A 4 -29.29 4.34 -12.25
N ASN A 5 -28.68 3.23 -11.83
CA ASN A 5 -27.30 3.16 -11.33
C ASN A 5 -26.21 3.40 -12.40
N GLY A 6 -26.53 3.38 -13.70
CA GLY A 6 -25.54 3.55 -14.76
C GLY A 6 -25.04 4.99 -14.94
N HIS A 7 -25.95 5.95 -14.96
CA HIS A 7 -25.61 7.35 -15.26
C HIS A 7 -24.86 8.05 -14.13
N THR A 8 -25.07 7.68 -12.87
CA THR A 8 -24.38 8.27 -11.71
C THR A 8 -22.93 7.81 -11.58
N ILE A 9 -22.63 6.56 -11.94
CA ILE A 9 -21.27 6.00 -11.86
C ILE A 9 -20.34 6.67 -12.87
N GLU A 10 -20.79 6.79 -14.11
CA GLU A 10 -20.00 7.39 -15.18
C GLU A 10 -19.75 8.88 -14.92
N GLN A 11 -20.75 9.62 -14.42
CA GLN A 11 -20.60 11.01 -14.00
C GLN A 11 -19.63 11.15 -12.82
N ASN A 12 -19.71 10.28 -11.81
CA ASN A 12 -18.79 10.32 -10.67
C ASN A 12 -17.34 9.99 -11.09
N LEU A 13 -17.15 9.03 -12.00
CA LEU A 13 -15.85 8.72 -12.57
C LEU A 13 -15.28 9.90 -13.37
N GLN A 14 -16.12 10.57 -14.18
CA GLN A 14 -15.71 11.77 -14.92
C GLN A 14 -15.23 12.88 -13.97
N ARG A 15 -15.89 13.08 -12.83
CA ARG A 15 -15.44 14.04 -11.81
C ARG A 15 -14.11 13.67 -11.16
N CYS A 16 -13.82 12.38 -10.98
CA CYS A 16 -12.50 11.94 -10.51
C CYS A 16 -11.39 12.32 -11.51
N TYR A 17 -11.71 12.40 -12.80
CA TYR A 17 -10.77 12.74 -13.87
C TYR A 17 -10.50 14.24 -14.00
N GLU A 18 -11.30 15.08 -13.35
CA GLU A 18 -11.10 16.54 -13.30
C GLU A 18 -9.94 16.92 -12.37
N LEU A 19 -9.58 16.03 -11.44
CA LEU A 19 -8.47 16.22 -10.52
C LEU A 19 -7.24 15.51 -11.07
N ASP A 20 -6.20 16.27 -11.42
CA ASP A 20 -4.91 15.71 -11.77
C ASP A 20 -3.96 15.76 -10.58
N PHE A 21 -3.03 14.82 -10.57
CA PHE A 21 -1.93 14.81 -9.62
C PHE A 21 -0.92 15.90 -10.00
N ASP A 22 -0.49 16.70 -9.05
CA ASP A 22 0.53 17.73 -9.29
C ASP A 22 1.91 17.08 -9.49
N TRP A 23 2.28 16.89 -10.76
CA TRP A 23 3.53 16.26 -11.15
C TRP A 23 4.75 17.11 -10.86
N ASP A 24 4.60 18.43 -10.66
CA ASP A 24 5.73 19.32 -10.36
C ASP A 24 6.33 19.02 -8.97
N LEU A 25 5.58 18.33 -8.11
CA LEU A 25 6.05 17.82 -6.82
C LEU A 25 7.00 16.62 -6.93
N ILE A 26 7.10 15.99 -8.11
CA ILE A 26 7.84 14.75 -8.33
C ILE A 26 9.15 15.04 -9.06
N PRO A 27 10.30 14.50 -8.62
CA PRO A 27 11.56 14.69 -9.34
C PRO A 27 11.48 14.24 -10.80
N HIS A 28 11.98 15.05 -11.73
CA HIS A 28 11.91 14.79 -13.18
C HIS A 28 12.34 13.38 -13.60
N LYS A 29 13.39 12.84 -12.96
CA LYS A 29 13.84 11.46 -13.21
C LYS A 29 12.74 10.44 -12.91
N LEU A 30 12.03 10.58 -11.79
CA LEU A 30 10.95 9.68 -11.41
C LEU A 30 9.73 9.86 -12.31
N GLN A 31 9.43 11.09 -12.75
CA GLN A 31 8.37 11.35 -13.73
C GLN A 31 8.64 10.59 -15.04
N HIS A 32 9.85 10.73 -15.58
CA HIS A 32 10.26 10.07 -16.82
C HIS A 32 10.20 8.54 -16.71
N VAL A 33 10.63 7.99 -15.58
CA VAL A 33 10.51 6.56 -15.30
C VAL A 33 9.06 6.09 -15.31
N CYS A 34 8.17 6.83 -14.64
CA CYS A 34 6.75 6.51 -14.62
C CYS A 34 6.12 6.58 -16.01
N GLU A 35 6.61 7.46 -16.89
CA GLU A 35 6.18 7.57 -18.28
C GLU A 35 6.58 6.37 -19.12
N ILE A 36 7.85 5.94 -19.05
CA ILE A 36 8.34 4.78 -19.80
C ILE A 36 7.65 3.49 -19.32
N PHE A 37 7.60 3.26 -18.01
CA PHE A 37 6.90 2.10 -17.46
C PHE A 37 5.40 2.15 -17.76
N GLY A 38 4.79 3.33 -17.70
CA GLY A 38 3.39 3.55 -18.09
C GLY A 38 3.15 3.19 -19.55
N LYS A 39 4.06 3.59 -20.46
CA LYS A 39 4.01 3.20 -21.88
C LYS A 39 4.12 1.67 -22.04
N ARG A 40 5.13 1.04 -21.44
CA ARG A 40 5.38 -0.42 -21.50
C ARG A 40 4.17 -1.23 -21.06
N MET A 41 3.53 -0.83 -19.97
CA MET A 41 2.43 -1.58 -19.34
C MET A 41 1.03 -1.09 -19.74
N LYS A 42 0.93 -0.06 -20.60
CA LYS A 42 -0.32 0.63 -20.95
C LYS A 42 -1.05 1.18 -19.71
N GLN A 43 -0.30 1.73 -18.76
CA GLN A 43 -0.79 2.33 -17.51
C GLN A 43 -0.53 3.84 -17.47
N GLN A 44 -1.35 4.56 -16.69
CA GLN A 44 -1.07 5.97 -16.41
C GLN A 44 0.21 6.08 -15.59
N LYS A 45 1.01 7.11 -15.87
CA LYS A 45 2.23 7.38 -15.10
C LYS A 45 1.94 7.53 -13.60
N THR A 46 0.78 8.06 -13.23
CA THR A 46 0.29 8.19 -11.85
C THR A 46 0.03 6.82 -11.21
N THR A 47 -0.55 5.87 -11.97
CA THR A 47 -0.74 4.50 -11.50
C THR A 47 0.60 3.83 -11.19
N VAL A 48 1.60 4.02 -12.06
CA VAL A 48 2.96 3.51 -11.84
C VAL A 48 3.60 4.16 -10.62
N LEU A 49 3.53 5.48 -10.49
CA LEU A 49 4.06 6.19 -9.33
C LEU A 49 3.48 5.64 -8.02
N PHE A 50 2.15 5.51 -7.92
CA PHE A 50 1.53 5.01 -6.70
C PHE A 50 1.90 3.55 -6.40
N ALA A 51 2.03 2.71 -7.44
CA ALA A 51 2.52 1.35 -7.31
C ALA A 51 3.97 1.28 -6.81
N LEU A 52 4.84 2.21 -7.22
CA LEU A 52 6.20 2.31 -6.70
C LEU A 52 6.21 2.81 -5.25
N LEU A 53 5.36 3.77 -4.89
CA LEU A 53 5.25 4.26 -3.52
C LEU A 53 4.80 3.17 -2.55
N THR A 54 3.92 2.24 -2.95
CA THR A 54 3.56 1.09 -2.12
C THR A 54 4.73 0.11 -1.95
N ALA A 55 5.57 -0.10 -2.98
CA ALA A 55 6.78 -0.89 -2.83
C ALA A 55 7.78 -0.23 -1.86
N VAL A 56 7.96 1.10 -1.96
CA VAL A 56 8.82 1.88 -1.04
C VAL A 56 8.29 1.81 0.40
N SER A 57 6.99 2.03 0.60
CA SER A 57 6.34 1.92 1.90
C SER A 57 6.50 0.53 2.52
N PHE A 58 6.42 -0.54 1.71
CA PHE A 58 6.71 -1.89 2.17
C PHE A 58 8.16 -2.03 2.65
N VAL A 59 9.17 -1.64 1.86
CA VAL A 59 10.57 -1.84 2.26
C VAL A 59 11.01 -0.97 3.42
N LEU A 60 10.39 0.21 3.61
CA LEU A 60 10.59 1.05 4.80
C LEU A 60 9.97 0.44 6.07
N GLY A 61 9.12 -0.57 5.93
CA GLY A 61 8.66 -1.41 7.04
C GLY A 61 8.05 -0.63 8.19
N HIS A 62 8.67 -0.70 9.36
CA HIS A 62 8.15 -0.14 10.61
C HIS A 62 8.46 1.36 10.79
N ALA A 63 9.12 1.97 9.81
CA ALA A 63 9.47 3.39 9.81
C ALA A 63 8.27 4.30 10.05
N SER A 64 8.58 5.50 10.55
CA SER A 64 7.61 6.58 10.71
C SER A 64 8.19 7.92 10.30
N VAL A 65 7.29 8.87 10.06
CA VAL A 65 7.62 10.26 9.81
C VAL A 65 7.04 11.11 10.92
N THR A 66 7.89 11.94 11.52
CA THR A 66 7.47 12.97 12.48
C THR A 66 7.02 14.21 11.73
N VAL A 67 5.71 14.44 11.68
CA VAL A 67 5.10 15.59 10.99
C VAL A 67 5.27 16.86 11.82
N LYS A 68 5.02 16.74 13.13
CA LYS A 68 5.26 17.76 14.16
C LYS A 68 5.40 17.10 15.52
N ASP A 69 5.79 17.86 16.54
CA ASP A 69 5.95 17.35 17.89
C ASP A 69 4.66 16.67 18.39
N GLY A 70 4.78 15.42 18.81
CA GLY A 70 3.66 14.59 19.25
C GLY A 70 2.81 13.98 18.12
N TRP A 71 3.17 14.20 16.85
CA TRP A 71 2.51 13.59 15.70
C TRP A 71 3.50 12.80 14.84
N GLU A 72 3.43 11.48 15.01
CA GLU A 72 4.16 10.50 14.19
C GLU A 72 3.17 9.70 13.34
N GLU A 73 3.47 9.57 12.05
CA GLU A 73 2.70 8.73 11.13
C GLU A 73 3.57 7.57 10.64
N PRO A 74 3.08 6.32 10.67
CA PRO A 74 3.80 5.20 10.08
C PRO A 74 3.86 5.34 8.56
N VAL A 75 4.94 4.83 7.94
CA VAL A 75 5.06 4.81 6.47
C VAL A 75 4.28 3.63 5.88
N VAL A 76 2.97 3.60 6.10
CA VAL A 76 2.05 2.56 5.63
C VAL A 76 1.10 3.14 4.59
N VAL A 77 1.09 2.55 3.39
CA VAL A 77 0.23 3.00 2.28
C VAL A 77 -0.75 1.91 1.90
N TRP A 78 -2.05 2.23 1.92
CA TRP A 78 -3.11 1.38 1.38
C TRP A 78 -3.74 2.03 0.16
N LEU A 79 -3.54 1.43 -1.00
CA LEU A 79 -4.03 1.93 -2.28
C LEU A 79 -4.92 0.90 -2.96
N ALA A 80 -6.04 1.37 -3.52
CA ALA A 80 -6.87 0.62 -4.44
C ALA A 80 -6.92 1.32 -5.82
N VAL A 81 -6.41 0.67 -6.86
CA VAL A 81 -6.49 1.13 -8.24
C VAL A 81 -7.75 0.55 -8.90
N VAL A 82 -8.66 1.43 -9.28
CA VAL A 82 -9.97 1.04 -9.83
C VAL A 82 -9.97 1.19 -11.35
N LEU A 83 -9.92 0.06 -12.05
CA LEU A 83 -9.78 -0.01 -13.50
C LEU A 83 -10.85 -0.95 -14.10
N LYS A 84 -11.44 -0.54 -15.23
CA LYS A 84 -12.34 -1.42 -16.00
C LYS A 84 -11.58 -2.64 -16.54
N THR A 85 -12.29 -3.72 -16.85
CA THR A 85 -11.73 -4.92 -17.49
C THR A 85 -11.02 -4.58 -18.80
N GLY A 86 -9.95 -5.31 -19.12
CA GLY A 86 -9.18 -5.12 -20.34
C GLY A 86 -8.21 -3.93 -20.31
N ARG A 87 -7.92 -3.37 -19.12
CA ARG A 87 -7.00 -2.23 -18.93
C ARG A 87 -5.64 -2.62 -18.37
N CYS A 88 -5.13 -3.80 -18.75
CA CYS A 88 -3.79 -4.27 -18.43
C CYS A 88 -3.39 -4.21 -16.93
N LYS A 89 -4.36 -4.35 -16.01
CA LYS A 89 -4.11 -4.40 -14.55
C LYS A 89 -3.04 -5.43 -14.20
N SER A 90 -3.19 -6.63 -14.74
CA SER A 90 -2.30 -7.77 -14.51
C SER A 90 -0.86 -7.50 -14.98
N ALA A 91 -0.64 -6.62 -15.97
CA ALA A 91 0.71 -6.27 -16.39
C ALA A 91 1.48 -5.51 -15.30
N LEU A 92 0.82 -4.56 -14.63
CA LEU A 92 1.41 -3.83 -13.51
C LEU A 92 1.54 -4.71 -12.26
N HIS A 93 0.53 -5.55 -12.01
CA HIS A 93 0.57 -6.53 -10.93
C HIS A 93 1.77 -7.47 -11.07
N HIS A 94 1.96 -8.10 -12.24
CA HIS A 94 3.12 -8.96 -12.51
C HIS A 94 4.46 -8.22 -12.47
N PHE A 95 4.51 -6.97 -12.95
CA PHE A 95 5.72 -6.15 -12.82
C PHE A 95 6.14 -5.99 -11.35
N LEU A 96 5.20 -5.69 -10.47
CA LEU A 96 5.47 -5.55 -9.04
C LEU A 96 5.80 -6.88 -8.37
N GLU A 97 5.13 -7.98 -8.75
CA GLU A 97 5.49 -9.32 -8.26
C GLU A 97 6.95 -9.64 -8.57
N ASN A 98 7.35 -9.47 -9.83
CA ASN A 98 8.73 -9.70 -10.28
C ASN A 98 9.72 -8.76 -9.58
N LEU A 99 9.34 -7.50 -9.37
CA LEU A 99 10.17 -6.53 -8.67
C LEU A 99 10.46 -6.98 -7.24
N ILE A 100 9.41 -7.37 -6.49
CA ILE A 100 9.56 -7.80 -5.10
C ILE A 100 10.25 -9.16 -5.00
N GLU A 101 10.04 -10.06 -5.96
CA GLU A 101 10.78 -11.31 -6.05
C GLU A 101 12.29 -11.07 -6.26
N LYS A 102 12.67 -10.14 -7.15
CA LYS A 102 14.06 -9.73 -7.34
C LYS A 102 14.65 -9.12 -6.07
N VAL A 103 13.90 -8.25 -5.39
CA VAL A 103 14.33 -7.70 -4.08
C VAL A 103 14.55 -8.82 -3.08
N HIS A 104 13.61 -9.76 -2.95
CA HIS A 104 13.73 -10.92 -2.07
C HIS A 104 15.00 -11.74 -2.36
N ASN A 105 15.28 -12.00 -3.64
CA ASN A 105 16.45 -12.78 -4.04
C ASN A 105 17.79 -12.04 -3.83
N ASN A 106 17.77 -10.71 -3.84
CA ASN A 106 18.95 -9.87 -3.61
C ASN A 106 19.22 -9.57 -2.13
N VAL A 107 18.20 -9.69 -1.26
CA VAL A 107 18.42 -9.58 0.19
C VAL A 107 19.28 -10.76 0.64
N PRO A 108 20.48 -10.54 1.20
CA PRO A 108 21.36 -11.62 1.62
C PRO A 108 20.63 -12.52 2.61
N SER A 109 20.75 -13.85 2.47
CA SER A 109 20.12 -14.84 3.36
C SER A 109 20.62 -14.81 4.82
N ALA A 110 21.39 -13.81 5.19
CA ALA A 110 22.02 -13.65 6.50
C ALA A 110 22.30 -12.18 6.81
N THR A 111 21.28 -11.39 7.11
CA THR A 111 21.50 -10.26 8.04
C THR A 111 21.78 -10.85 9.41
N LYS A 112 23.06 -10.84 9.81
CA LYS A 112 23.48 -11.19 11.17
C LYS A 112 22.87 -10.16 12.12
N GLY A 113 21.73 -10.49 12.72
CA GLY A 113 21.34 -9.86 13.98
C GLY A 113 22.44 -10.11 15.01
N GLU A 114 22.57 -9.23 16.00
CA GLU A 114 23.59 -9.31 17.06
C GLU A 114 23.60 -10.65 17.83
N ASN A 115 22.57 -11.49 17.64
CA ASN A 115 22.42 -12.81 18.25
C ASN A 115 22.69 -14.01 17.31
N GLY A 116 23.24 -13.79 16.10
CA GLY A 116 23.65 -14.89 15.21
C GLY A 116 22.51 -15.68 14.57
N ILE A 117 21.26 -15.20 14.63
CA ILE A 117 20.12 -15.82 13.94
C ILE A 117 20.13 -15.34 12.48
N SER A 118 20.41 -16.27 11.57
CA SER A 118 20.27 -16.08 10.13
C SER A 118 18.80 -15.94 9.79
N LEU A 119 18.38 -14.75 9.37
CA LEU A 119 17.04 -14.55 8.81
C LEU A 119 17.21 -14.41 7.31
N SER A 120 16.96 -15.50 6.59
CA SER A 120 16.54 -15.36 5.20
C SER A 120 15.30 -14.48 5.18
N PRO A 121 15.12 -13.59 4.19
CA PRO A 121 13.87 -12.86 4.07
C PRO A 121 12.72 -13.86 4.08
N GLY A 122 11.77 -13.64 4.98
CA GLY A 122 10.55 -14.43 4.98
C GLY A 122 9.69 -14.10 3.75
N THR A 123 8.50 -14.67 3.67
CA THR A 123 7.57 -14.38 2.58
C THR A 123 7.30 -12.86 2.49
N MET A 124 7.66 -12.20 1.40
CA MET A 124 7.44 -10.74 1.25
C MET A 124 6.04 -10.40 0.72
N LEU A 125 5.50 -11.23 -0.17
CA LEU A 125 4.18 -11.07 -0.77
C LEU A 125 3.16 -11.94 -0.05
N LEU A 126 2.04 -11.34 0.39
CA LEU A 126 0.99 -12.06 1.11
C LEU A 126 0.28 -13.07 0.19
N PRO A 127 0.37 -14.39 0.44
CA PRO A 127 -0.41 -15.37 -0.30
C PRO A 127 -1.91 -15.29 0.07
N HIS A 128 -2.75 -15.88 -0.78
CA HIS A 128 -4.14 -16.15 -0.41
C HIS A 128 -4.20 -17.03 0.84
N CYS A 129 -4.70 -16.46 1.93
CA CYS A 129 -4.73 -17.13 3.22
C CYS A 129 -5.90 -16.63 4.07
N THR A 130 -6.25 -17.40 5.10
CA THR A 130 -7.24 -17.00 6.10
C THR A 130 -6.67 -15.92 7.02
N TRP A 131 -7.54 -15.20 7.73
CA TRP A 131 -7.13 -14.22 8.74
C TRP A 131 -6.15 -14.78 9.78
N GLU A 132 -6.38 -16.03 10.19
CA GLU A 132 -5.52 -16.71 11.15
C GLU A 132 -4.11 -16.92 10.63
N LYS A 133 -4.02 -17.39 9.37
CA LYS A 133 -2.73 -17.65 8.73
C LYS A 133 -2.03 -16.36 8.33
N PHE A 134 -2.77 -15.30 8.02
CA PHE A 134 -2.21 -13.97 7.78
C PHE A 134 -1.44 -13.44 9.00
N GLY A 135 -2.01 -13.52 10.21
CA GLY A 135 -1.31 -13.09 11.42
C GLY A 135 -0.04 -13.89 11.69
N ASP A 136 -0.07 -15.20 11.45
CA ASP A 136 1.08 -16.09 11.56
C ASP A 136 2.18 -15.75 10.53
N ILE A 137 1.81 -15.54 9.27
CA ILE A 137 2.74 -15.10 8.21
C ILE A 137 3.37 -13.75 8.61
N LEU A 138 2.55 -12.78 9.02
CA LEU A 138 3.02 -11.46 9.42
C LEU A 138 4.05 -11.55 10.56
N ALA A 139 3.76 -12.31 11.61
CA ALA A 139 4.69 -12.50 12.73
C ALA A 139 5.99 -13.20 12.31
N ASN A 140 5.89 -14.20 11.43
CA ASN A 140 7.08 -14.90 10.92
C ASN A 140 7.95 -14.04 10.00
N ASN A 141 7.37 -12.99 9.39
CA ASN A 141 8.06 -12.01 8.54
C ASN A 141 8.43 -10.72 9.30
N GLY A 142 8.57 -10.81 10.62
CA GLY A 142 9.02 -9.71 11.46
C GLY A 142 7.99 -8.60 11.63
N GLY A 143 6.70 -8.88 11.45
CA GLY A 143 5.65 -7.88 11.56
C GLY A 143 5.39 -7.12 10.27
N ARG A 144 6.09 -7.46 9.17
CA ARG A 144 6.01 -6.80 7.87
C ARG A 144 5.51 -7.73 6.75
N ILE A 145 4.61 -7.26 5.89
CA ILE A 145 4.21 -7.98 4.66
C ILE A 145 3.64 -7.02 3.60
N TYR A 146 3.82 -7.33 2.32
CA TYR A 146 3.20 -6.62 1.21
C TYR A 146 1.98 -7.36 0.68
N GLY A 147 0.80 -6.73 0.73
CA GLY A 147 -0.41 -7.24 0.10
C GLY A 147 -0.55 -6.71 -1.32
N LEU A 148 -0.37 -7.57 -2.32
CA LEU A 148 -0.52 -7.24 -3.73
C LEU A 148 -1.63 -8.07 -4.37
N PHE A 149 -2.77 -7.44 -4.71
CA PHE A 149 -3.99 -8.17 -5.10
C PHE A 149 -4.53 -7.71 -6.46
N ASP A 150 -4.69 -8.63 -7.42
CA ASP A 150 -5.33 -8.33 -8.72
C ASP A 150 -6.84 -8.10 -8.61
N GLU A 151 -7.49 -8.69 -7.59
CA GLU A 151 -8.88 -8.38 -7.22
C GLU A 151 -9.01 -8.23 -5.69
N LEU A 152 -8.90 -6.98 -5.24
CA LEU A 152 -8.89 -6.58 -3.83
C LEU A 152 -10.12 -7.06 -3.06
N VAL A 153 -11.28 -7.15 -3.72
CA VAL A 153 -12.53 -7.57 -3.06
C VAL A 153 -12.50 -9.04 -2.67
N SER A 154 -11.75 -9.88 -3.39
CA SER A 154 -11.52 -11.27 -3.03
C SER A 154 -10.76 -11.40 -1.71
N PHE A 155 -9.75 -10.54 -1.51
CA PHE A 155 -9.01 -10.47 -0.25
C PHE A 155 -9.94 -10.09 0.92
N PHE A 156 -10.74 -9.03 0.78
CA PHE A 156 -11.67 -8.62 1.83
C PHE A 156 -12.72 -9.70 2.16
N SER A 157 -13.19 -10.42 1.15
CA SER A 157 -14.13 -11.52 1.33
C SER A 157 -13.48 -12.68 2.10
N THR A 158 -12.22 -13.00 1.78
CA THR A 158 -11.44 -14.07 2.45
C THR A 158 -11.14 -13.74 3.91
N MET A 159 -10.94 -12.45 4.21
CA MET A 159 -10.77 -11.96 5.58
C MET A 159 -12.10 -11.86 6.35
N ASN A 160 -13.19 -12.40 5.81
CA ASN A 160 -14.55 -12.29 6.34
C ASN A 160 -14.96 -10.85 6.67
N MET A 161 -14.34 -9.85 6.03
CA MET A 161 -14.65 -8.43 6.24
C MET A 161 -16.06 -8.13 5.71
N TYR A 162 -16.49 -8.84 4.67
CA TYR A 162 -17.87 -8.80 4.16
C TYR A 162 -18.60 -10.10 4.52
N SER A 163 -19.16 -10.17 5.73
CA SER A 163 -19.96 -11.32 6.18
C SER A 163 -21.23 -11.53 5.33
N SER A 164 -21.84 -12.71 5.45
CA SER A 164 -23.00 -13.17 4.65
C SER A 164 -24.26 -12.30 4.75
N SER A 165 -24.32 -11.34 5.68
CA SER A 165 -25.21 -10.18 5.58
C SER A 165 -24.66 -9.20 4.52
N LYS A 166 -24.99 -9.51 3.27
CA LYS A 166 -24.63 -8.73 2.08
C LYS A 166 -24.73 -7.23 2.35
N SER A 167 -23.65 -6.49 2.05
CA SER A 167 -23.58 -5.03 1.89
C SER A 167 -23.42 -4.11 3.11
N THR A 168 -23.21 -4.63 4.33
CA THR A 168 -22.85 -3.78 5.48
C THR A 168 -21.45 -4.10 6.00
N VAL A 169 -20.51 -3.17 5.81
CA VAL A 169 -19.29 -3.03 6.62
C VAL A 169 -19.74 -2.71 8.04
N GLN A 170 -19.96 -3.74 8.87
CA GLN A 170 -20.15 -3.55 10.31
C GLN A 170 -18.78 -3.62 10.98
N ASP A 171 -18.48 -2.69 11.89
CA ASP A 171 -17.27 -2.67 12.70
C ASP A 171 -17.18 -3.96 13.55
N ASN A 172 -16.63 -5.02 12.98
CA ASN A 172 -16.33 -6.26 13.67
C ASN A 172 -14.90 -6.22 14.25
N ARG A 173 -14.58 -7.21 15.09
CA ARG A 173 -13.27 -7.32 15.75
C ARG A 173 -12.13 -7.34 14.72
N GLU A 174 -12.36 -7.98 13.58
CA GLU A 174 -11.41 -8.09 12.48
C GLU A 174 -11.10 -6.72 11.87
N TYR A 175 -12.10 -5.86 11.65
CA TYR A 175 -11.91 -4.49 11.16
C TYR A 175 -11.06 -3.65 12.12
N GLN A 176 -11.35 -3.71 13.42
CA GLN A 176 -10.56 -2.98 14.42
C GLN A 176 -9.12 -3.50 14.49
N ASP A 177 -8.93 -4.80 14.35
CA ASP A 177 -7.60 -5.39 14.30
C ASP A 177 -6.86 -5.10 12.98
N PHE A 178 -7.57 -4.87 11.88
CA PHE A 178 -7.00 -4.44 10.60
C PHE A 178 -6.55 -2.97 10.69
N LEU A 179 -7.38 -2.11 11.30
CA LEU A 179 -7.06 -0.70 11.55
C LEU A 179 -5.79 -0.51 12.37
N LYS A 180 -5.51 -1.40 13.32
CA LYS A 180 -4.24 -1.37 14.07
C LYS A 180 -3.02 -1.47 13.17
N MET A 181 -3.12 -2.25 12.08
CA MET A 181 -2.03 -2.42 11.11
C MET A 181 -1.81 -1.16 10.27
N PHE A 182 -2.86 -0.40 9.97
CA PHE A 182 -2.71 0.91 9.32
C PHE A 182 -1.88 1.86 10.20
N THR A 183 -2.14 1.86 11.51
CA THR A 183 -1.43 2.70 12.47
C THR A 183 -0.06 2.15 12.90
N GLY A 184 0.35 1.01 12.33
CA GLY A 184 1.58 0.30 12.68
C GLY A 184 1.70 -0.08 14.17
N LYS A 185 0.57 -0.28 14.85
CA LYS A 185 0.52 -0.58 16.28
C LYS A 185 0.78 -2.07 16.57
N ALA A 186 0.99 -2.36 17.84
CA ALA A 186 1.15 -3.72 18.35
C ALA A 186 -0.05 -4.61 18.01
N LYS A 187 0.23 -5.89 17.75
CA LYS A 187 -0.76 -6.93 17.51
C LYS A 187 -0.33 -8.20 18.23
N ASN A 188 -1.22 -8.72 19.07
CA ASN A 188 -1.00 -9.96 19.79
C ASN A 188 -2.16 -10.93 19.54
N ARG A 189 -1.86 -12.22 19.64
CA ARG A 189 -2.82 -13.29 19.59
C ARG A 189 -2.35 -14.45 20.45
N GLU A 190 -3.23 -14.91 21.32
CA GLU A 190 -3.03 -16.13 22.10
C GLU A 190 -4.26 -17.02 21.99
N THR A 191 -4.03 -18.27 21.63
CA THR A 191 -5.04 -19.33 21.58
C THR A 191 -4.68 -20.42 22.59
N ILE A 192 -5.71 -21.09 23.12
CA ILE A 192 -5.56 -22.19 24.10
C ILE A 192 -4.78 -23.37 23.51
N THR A 193 -4.94 -23.63 22.21
CA THR A 193 -4.25 -24.71 21.50
C THR A 193 -2.77 -24.37 21.21
N GLY A 194 -2.41 -23.09 21.25
CA GLY A 194 -1.08 -22.59 20.96
C GLY A 194 -0.77 -22.44 19.47
N ASN A 195 -1.78 -22.52 18.59
CA ASN A 195 -1.59 -22.35 17.15
C ASN A 195 -1.67 -20.87 16.77
N ALA A 196 -0.71 -20.41 15.95
CA ALA A 196 -0.61 -19.03 15.50
C ALA A 196 -0.62 -18.01 16.66
N ASN A 197 0.07 -18.34 17.75
CA ASN A 197 0.26 -17.40 18.86
C ASN A 197 1.46 -16.50 18.55
N PHE A 198 1.23 -15.19 18.61
CA PHE A 198 2.25 -14.22 18.32
C PHE A 198 2.07 -12.97 19.16
N ASN A 199 3.18 -12.28 19.38
CA ASN A 199 3.21 -10.96 19.97
C ASN A 199 4.12 -10.07 19.12
N MET A 200 3.51 -9.16 18.37
CA MET A 200 4.22 -8.18 17.56
C MET A 200 4.08 -6.82 18.22
N ARG A 201 5.20 -6.20 18.60
CA ARG A 201 5.20 -4.86 19.19
C ARG A 201 4.78 -3.77 18.22
N GLN A 202 5.06 -3.99 16.94
CA GLN A 202 4.72 -3.11 15.83
C GLN A 202 4.36 -3.97 14.62
N THR A 203 3.61 -3.38 13.69
CA THR A 203 3.24 -4.04 12.43
C THR A 203 3.46 -3.07 11.27
N SER A 204 3.70 -3.61 10.09
CA SER A 204 3.78 -2.89 8.84
C SER A 204 3.09 -3.71 7.75
N PHE A 205 1.86 -3.33 7.43
CA PHE A 205 1.12 -3.96 6.35
C PHE A 205 0.84 -2.92 5.28
N THR A 206 1.51 -3.04 4.15
CA THR A 206 1.31 -2.17 2.98
C THR A 206 0.47 -2.91 1.96
N LEU A 207 -0.45 -2.20 1.31
CA LEU A 207 -1.49 -2.79 0.48
C LEU A 207 -1.60 -2.07 -0.86
N LEU A 208 -1.48 -2.83 -1.94
CA LEU A 208 -1.89 -2.42 -3.27
C LEU A 208 -2.91 -3.43 -3.81
N GLY A 209 -4.12 -2.95 -4.05
CA GLY A 209 -5.17 -3.74 -4.67
C GLY A 209 -5.62 -3.16 -6.00
N PHE A 210 -5.99 -4.03 -6.93
CA PHE A 210 -6.74 -3.66 -8.11
C PHE A 210 -8.19 -4.11 -7.95
N THR A 211 -9.12 -3.37 -8.54
CA THR A 211 -10.53 -3.78 -8.60
C THR A 211 -11.25 -3.08 -9.74
N GLN A 212 -12.54 -3.33 -9.90
CA GLN A 212 -13.38 -2.78 -10.95
C GLN A 212 -14.37 -1.76 -10.36
N PRO A 213 -14.77 -0.72 -11.12
CA PRO A 213 -15.65 0.34 -10.61
C PRO A 213 -16.93 -0.17 -9.95
N GLN A 214 -17.61 -1.14 -10.57
CA GLN A 214 -18.87 -1.69 -10.06
C GLN A 214 -18.72 -2.41 -8.72
N THR A 215 -17.54 -2.95 -8.43
CA THR A 215 -17.24 -3.63 -7.16
C THR A 215 -16.72 -2.64 -6.11
N ALA A 216 -15.97 -1.63 -6.53
CA ALA A 216 -15.42 -0.60 -5.65
C ALA A 216 -16.50 0.34 -5.09
N LEU A 217 -17.46 0.75 -5.91
CA LEU A 217 -18.41 1.81 -5.53
C LEU A 217 -19.30 1.45 -4.33
N PRO A 218 -19.88 0.25 -4.21
CA PRO A 218 -20.60 -0.15 -3.01
C PRO A 218 -19.74 -0.11 -1.74
N ILE A 219 -18.42 -0.34 -1.88
CA ILE A 219 -17.47 -0.31 -0.76
C ILE A 219 -17.19 1.13 -0.34
N ILE A 220 -16.97 2.01 -1.33
CA ILE A 220 -16.68 3.44 -1.12
C ILE A 220 -17.91 4.16 -0.55
N HIS A 221 -19.11 3.87 -1.06
CA HIS A 221 -20.35 4.50 -0.58
C HIS A 221 -20.66 4.15 0.88
N ASN A 222 -20.22 2.99 1.34
CA ASN A 222 -20.35 2.57 2.73
C ASN A 222 -19.06 2.84 3.54
N ALA A 223 -18.27 3.86 3.15
CA ALA A 223 -16.99 4.12 3.78
C ALA A 223 -17.12 4.41 5.28
N LYS A 224 -16.69 3.45 6.11
CA LYS A 224 -16.57 3.58 7.56
C LYS A 224 -15.30 2.90 8.01
N GLY A 225 -14.57 3.53 8.93
CA GLY A 225 -13.36 2.95 9.50
C GLY A 225 -12.37 2.56 8.41
N PHE A 226 -12.16 1.26 8.24
CA PHE A 226 -11.17 0.66 7.34
C PHE A 226 -11.14 1.24 5.91
N THR A 227 -12.27 1.26 5.21
CA THR A 227 -12.31 1.63 3.78
C THR A 227 -12.03 3.11 3.52
N SER A 228 -12.12 3.96 4.55
CA SER A 228 -11.78 5.38 4.46
C SER A 228 -10.28 5.64 4.56
N ARG A 229 -9.47 4.65 4.96
CA ARG A 229 -7.99 4.75 4.97
C ARG A 229 -7.35 4.21 3.70
N ILE A 230 -8.15 3.62 2.81
CA ILE A 230 -7.69 3.21 1.48
C ILE A 230 -7.77 4.42 0.56
N LEU A 231 -6.66 4.77 -0.07
CA LEU A 231 -6.65 5.72 -1.16
C LEU A 231 -7.25 5.04 -2.40
N TRP A 232 -8.46 5.47 -2.78
CA TRP A 232 -9.14 4.97 -3.96
C TRP A 232 -8.76 5.80 -5.17
N TYR A 233 -7.99 5.21 -6.07
CA TYR A 233 -7.51 5.88 -7.27
C TYR A 233 -8.24 5.37 -8.52
N PHE A 234 -8.86 6.30 -9.24
CA PHE A 234 -9.58 6.05 -10.49
C PHE A 234 -8.79 6.67 -11.64
N PRO A 235 -7.81 5.95 -12.22
CA PRO A 235 -7.04 6.47 -13.34
C PRO A 235 -7.91 6.74 -14.56
N ASN A 236 -7.54 7.80 -15.29
CA ASN A 236 -8.04 8.05 -16.63
C ASN A 236 -7.76 6.84 -17.54
N PRO A 237 -8.75 6.35 -18.29
CA PRO A 237 -8.55 5.20 -19.16
C PRO A 237 -7.56 5.54 -20.27
N ILE A 238 -6.50 4.74 -20.39
CA ILE A 238 -5.59 4.83 -21.53
C ILE A 238 -6.14 4.02 -22.68
N PHE A 239 -6.27 4.68 -23.83
CA PHE A 239 -6.46 4.03 -25.11
C PHE A 239 -5.16 4.17 -25.90
N ARG A 240 -4.42 3.07 -26.02
CA ARG A 240 -3.20 2.97 -26.81
C ARG A 240 -3.29 1.74 -27.72
N ARG A 241 -2.90 1.90 -28.98
CA ARG A 241 -2.69 0.76 -29.87
C ARG A 241 -1.45 0.01 -29.39
N LEU A 242 -1.26 -1.23 -29.86
CA LEU A 242 -0.09 -2.01 -29.50
C LEU A 242 1.22 -1.30 -29.90
N ALA A 243 1.27 -0.73 -31.11
CA ALA A 243 2.41 0.06 -31.57
C ALA A 243 2.74 1.25 -30.66
N ASP A 244 1.72 1.88 -30.04
CA ASP A 244 1.92 3.04 -29.16
C ASP A 244 2.47 2.64 -27.76
N SER A 245 2.54 1.33 -27.46
CA SER A 245 3.16 0.76 -26.26
C SER A 245 4.53 0.12 -26.50
N GLU A 246 4.95 0.02 -27.76
CA GLU A 246 6.28 -0.47 -28.09
C GLU A 246 7.32 0.56 -27.69
N LEU A 247 8.30 0.11 -26.89
CA LEU A 247 9.44 0.92 -26.49
C LEU A 247 10.45 0.97 -27.64
N THR A 248 11.08 2.13 -27.83
CA THR A 248 12.31 2.25 -28.64
C THR A 248 13.46 1.49 -27.95
N GLU A 249 14.56 1.22 -28.66
CA GLU A 249 15.72 0.57 -28.03
C GLU A 249 16.25 1.40 -26.84
N ASP A 250 16.40 2.72 -27.00
CA ASP A 250 16.81 3.62 -25.91
C ASP A 250 15.85 3.54 -24.70
N GLU A 251 14.54 3.45 -24.94
CA GLU A 251 13.55 3.32 -23.87
C GLU A 251 13.62 1.95 -23.20
N LYS A 252 13.94 0.87 -23.92
CA LYS A 252 14.14 -0.47 -23.36
C LYS A 252 15.35 -0.50 -22.45
N ASP A 253 16.48 0.01 -22.93
CA ASP A 253 17.73 0.10 -22.17
C ASP A 253 17.52 0.94 -20.89
N ALA A 254 16.85 2.08 -21.02
CA ALA A 254 16.48 2.90 -19.87
C ALA A 254 15.56 2.14 -18.90
N CYS A 255 14.55 1.41 -19.39
CA CYS A 255 13.66 0.61 -18.57
C CYS A 255 14.42 -0.46 -17.77
N GLU A 256 15.32 -1.19 -18.42
CA GLU A 256 16.12 -2.26 -17.79
C GLU A 256 17.07 -1.70 -16.74
N GLN A 257 17.78 -0.62 -17.06
CA GLN A 257 18.68 0.05 -16.12
C GLN A 257 17.91 0.58 -14.90
N TRP A 258 16.75 1.19 -15.11
CA TRP A 258 15.92 1.68 -14.01
C TRP A 258 15.35 0.56 -13.16
N GLU A 259 14.95 -0.56 -13.77
CA GLU A 259 14.46 -1.72 -13.03
C GLU A 259 15.57 -2.28 -12.13
N GLN A 260 16.81 -2.36 -12.61
CA GLN A 260 17.97 -2.77 -11.81
C GLN A 260 18.25 -1.79 -10.66
N ASN A 261 18.32 -0.49 -10.95
CA ASN A 261 18.54 0.55 -9.94
C ASN A 261 17.43 0.56 -8.87
N LEU A 262 16.19 0.32 -9.28
CA LEU A 262 15.05 0.26 -8.37
C LEU A 262 15.13 -0.97 -7.46
N VAL A 263 15.49 -2.14 -8.00
CA VAL A 263 15.72 -3.34 -7.19
C VAL A 263 16.83 -3.08 -6.17
N GLU A 264 17.97 -2.54 -6.60
CA GLU A 264 19.08 -2.22 -5.71
C GLU A 264 18.67 -1.23 -4.61
N PHE A 265 17.97 -0.16 -4.98
CA PHE A 265 17.45 0.83 -4.03
C PHE A 265 16.49 0.20 -3.01
N LEU A 266 15.52 -0.60 -3.46
CA LEU A 266 14.55 -1.26 -2.58
C LEU A 266 15.21 -2.31 -1.69
N THR A 267 16.20 -3.06 -2.20
CA THR A 267 16.99 -4.00 -1.41
C THR A 267 17.79 -3.29 -0.33
N ASN A 268 18.49 -2.20 -0.66
CA ASN A 268 19.26 -1.42 0.30
C ASN A 268 18.34 -0.83 1.37
N LEU A 269 17.20 -0.24 0.98
CA LEU A 269 16.20 0.24 1.93
C LEU A 269 15.66 -0.87 2.83
N TYR A 270 15.39 -2.05 2.29
CA TYR A 270 14.89 -3.18 3.07
C TYR A 270 15.90 -3.65 4.13
N ILE A 271 17.19 -3.66 3.79
CA ILE A 271 18.28 -4.10 4.66
C ILE A 271 18.61 -3.02 5.70
N ASP A 272 18.75 -1.77 5.27
CA ASP A 272 19.26 -0.68 6.11
C ASP A 272 18.16 -0.01 6.93
N GLY A 273 16.91 -0.04 6.46
CA GLY A 273 15.77 0.64 7.09
C GLY A 273 15.21 -0.07 8.32
N GLU A 274 15.74 -1.24 8.70
CA GLU A 274 15.27 -1.98 9.87
C GLU A 274 16.41 -2.74 10.58
N LYS A 275 17.19 -2.02 11.39
CA LYS A 275 18.39 -2.56 12.07
C LYS A 275 18.11 -3.31 13.37
N THR A 276 16.91 -3.17 13.91
CA THR A 276 16.57 -3.52 15.31
C THR A 276 15.64 -4.72 15.40
N PHE A 277 15.47 -5.45 14.31
CA PHE A 277 14.62 -6.63 14.25
C PHE A 277 15.19 -7.77 15.10
N SER A 278 14.35 -8.31 15.99
CA SER A 278 14.59 -9.56 16.70
C SER A 278 13.32 -10.41 16.75
N LYS A 279 13.51 -11.71 16.53
CA LYS A 279 12.47 -12.74 16.65
C LYS A 279 12.92 -13.75 17.71
N THR A 280 12.07 -14.00 18.69
CA THR A 280 12.31 -15.03 19.70
C THR A 280 11.09 -15.92 19.83
N GLU A 281 11.31 -17.22 19.92
CA GLU A 281 10.25 -18.18 20.19
C GLU A 281 10.28 -18.53 21.69
N VAL A 282 9.25 -18.11 22.42
CA VAL A 282 9.10 -18.42 23.85
C VAL A 282 7.95 -19.40 24.00
N GLY A 283 8.28 -20.68 24.11
CA GLY A 283 7.28 -21.75 24.09
C GLY A 283 6.61 -21.89 22.72
N LYS A 284 5.31 -21.62 22.65
CA LYS A 284 4.53 -21.61 21.39
C LYS A 284 4.25 -20.20 20.85
N ILE A 285 4.87 -19.17 21.44
CA ILE A 285 4.63 -17.77 21.07
C ILE A 285 5.83 -17.25 20.27
N VAL A 286 5.53 -16.70 19.09
CA VAL A 286 6.48 -15.93 18.31
C VAL A 286 6.45 -14.47 18.80
N ASP A 287 7.51 -14.03 19.48
CA ASP A 287 7.69 -12.64 19.91
C ASP A 287 8.56 -11.89 18.90
N VAL A 288 8.04 -10.76 18.41
CA VAL A 288 8.66 -9.90 17.40
C VAL A 288 8.89 -8.52 18.00
N LYS A 289 10.15 -8.08 17.98
CA LYS A 289 10.54 -6.73 18.38
C LYS A 289 11.27 -6.05 17.24
N VAL A 290 10.82 -4.84 16.95
CA VAL A 290 11.42 -3.89 16.01
C VAL A 290 11.37 -2.53 16.69
N GLU A 291 12.44 -1.76 16.59
CA GLU A 291 12.44 -0.34 16.91
C GLU A 291 12.24 0.47 15.63
N ARG A 292 11.30 1.39 15.69
CA ARG A 292 10.89 2.22 14.57
C ARG A 292 11.96 3.24 14.25
N GLU A 293 12.48 3.20 13.02
CA GLU A 293 13.27 4.31 12.48
C GLU A 293 12.36 5.53 12.29
N GLN A 294 12.81 6.68 12.80
CA GLN A 294 12.06 7.92 12.74
C GLN A 294 12.72 8.86 11.73
N TYR A 295 11.97 9.20 10.68
CA TYR A 295 12.34 10.22 9.72
C TYR A 295 11.70 11.55 10.10
N ILE A 296 12.44 12.63 9.90
CA ILE A 296 11.97 13.99 10.15
C ILE A 296 11.93 14.71 8.81
N PHE A 297 10.85 15.42 8.52
CA PHE A 297 10.81 16.27 7.34
C PHE A 297 11.93 17.30 7.37
N SER A 298 12.58 17.50 6.22
CA SER A 298 13.42 18.67 6.04
C SER A 298 12.60 19.96 6.23
N PRO A 299 13.23 21.09 6.56
CA PRO A 299 12.52 22.36 6.68
C PRO A 299 11.67 22.70 5.44
N GLU A 300 12.18 22.41 4.26
CA GLU A 300 11.50 22.64 2.97
C GLU A 300 10.29 21.71 2.82
N ALA A 301 10.46 20.42 3.10
CA ALA A 301 9.37 19.44 3.04
C ALA A 301 8.26 19.76 4.04
N LYS A 302 8.63 20.22 5.25
CA LYS A 302 7.67 20.63 6.28
C LYS A 302 6.88 21.88 5.85
N SER A 303 7.55 22.87 5.26
CA SER A 303 6.90 24.08 4.74
C SER A 303 5.92 23.75 3.60
N LEU A 304 6.33 22.89 2.67
CA LEU A 304 5.51 22.46 1.55
C LEU A 304 4.30 21.64 2.03
N PHE A 305 4.52 20.71 2.96
CA PHE A 305 3.44 19.93 3.57
C PHE A 305 2.41 20.84 4.26
N ALA A 306 2.86 21.81 5.07
CA ALA A 306 1.97 22.76 5.74
C ALA A 306 1.13 23.55 4.72
N GLN A 307 1.77 24.06 3.66
CA GLN A 307 1.06 24.78 2.60
C GLN A 307 0.00 23.91 1.91
N ILE A 308 0.32 22.66 1.57
CA ILE A 308 -0.63 21.73 0.93
C ILE A 308 -1.78 21.41 1.89
N HIS A 309 -1.45 21.08 3.14
CA HIS A 309 -2.42 20.73 4.18
C HIS A 309 -3.39 21.88 4.44
N ASP A 310 -2.90 23.08 4.69
CA ASP A 310 -3.71 24.25 5.04
C ASP A 310 -4.61 24.66 3.87
N ASN A 311 -4.10 24.61 2.64
CA ASN A 311 -4.90 24.86 1.44
C ASN A 311 -6.03 23.83 1.29
N TRP A 312 -5.73 22.55 1.54
CA TRP A 312 -6.72 21.48 1.50
C TRP A 312 -7.78 21.66 2.59
N GLU A 313 -7.38 21.89 3.84
CA GLU A 313 -8.28 22.08 4.98
C GLU A 313 -9.22 23.27 4.76
N MET A 314 -8.68 24.40 4.31
CA MET A 314 -9.48 25.58 3.94
C MET A 314 -10.49 25.29 2.84
N ASN A 315 -10.12 24.50 1.83
CA ASN A 315 -11.02 24.10 0.75
C ASN A 315 -12.13 23.17 1.25
N VAL A 316 -11.82 22.24 2.15
CA VAL A 316 -12.80 21.35 2.79
C VAL A 316 -13.79 22.19 3.62
N CYS A 317 -13.30 23.06 4.51
CA CYS A 317 -14.14 23.93 5.34
C CYS A 317 -15.08 24.81 4.51
N LYS A 318 -14.61 25.40 3.40
CA LYS A 318 -15.44 26.21 2.50
C LYS A 318 -16.54 25.39 1.83
N LYS A 319 -16.25 24.13 1.48
CA LYS A 319 -17.16 23.25 0.74
C LYS A 319 -18.18 22.59 1.66
N PHE A 320 -17.84 22.36 2.92
CA PHE A 320 -18.66 21.70 3.93
C PHE A 320 -18.89 22.63 5.13
N GLN A 321 -19.55 23.77 4.89
CA GLN A 321 -19.79 24.82 5.90
C GLN A 321 -20.59 24.36 7.13
N SER A 322 -21.26 23.20 7.04
CA SER A 322 -22.02 22.59 8.13
C SER A 322 -21.22 21.61 9.00
N ASP A 323 -19.91 21.44 8.74
CA ASP A 323 -19.07 20.54 9.52
C ASP A 323 -18.69 21.17 10.87
N VAL A 324 -18.71 20.35 11.93
CA VAL A 324 -18.66 20.78 13.36
C VAL A 324 -17.31 21.42 13.72
N LEU A 325 -16.29 21.28 12.86
CA LEU A 325 -14.99 21.91 13.05
C LEU A 325 -15.02 23.45 12.91
N LEU A 326 -16.13 24.02 12.43
CA LEU A 326 -16.33 25.47 12.29
C LEU A 326 -17.28 26.07 13.35
N SER A 327 -17.79 25.27 14.30
CA SER A 327 -18.70 25.75 15.37
C SER A 327 -17.99 26.02 16.69
#